data_AF-A0A9P5ADB1-F1
#
_entry.id   AF-A0A9P5ADB1-F1
#
_cell.length_a   1.000
_cell.length_b   1.000
_cell.length_c   1.000
_cell.angle_alpha   90.00
_cell.angle_beta   90.00
_cell.angle_gamma   90.00
#
_symmetry.space_group_name_H-M   'P 1'
#
loop_
_entity.id
_entity.type
_entity.pdbx_description
1 polymer ?
#
loop_
_entity_poly.entity_id
_entity_poly.type
_entity_poly.pdbx_seq_one_letter_code
_entity_poly.pdbx_strand_id
1 'polypeptide(L)'
;MPGTPTSRGCDGCRRQKKKTEDARFDIRAFGGKLIPELVAHIGCSPALDSCVNAMVSLYKAHQCQESRVDALTRYGEALTATRSTILDPRETIIMKMEVVSVMFVCHYWVDRKSIEQHRGVISVLFREAVMKKQLEDLNDYMVGLTQLAVLASFLNPRFELGPWFWEACDTIGTPRPVKYHQGSFLSLESGTMAQVSILMRSPKKNLLQLRGIYDVMQFEMPKVRQLLAFATISAAAPYAPPMSVRICSSYRIAYGILLAMTAVIGHTLQIWDIDLTLVGNLHDCVDECIALVEQCESARPYGAIFVPDFLTMVWAATTDGYRNDEMAEYLVDYEKDSVGADFMGQATSIRERLLAMEARETAQDIKNTLDPILENPPEKLASDGRECGPAVSECVIL
;
A
#
# COMPACT_ATOMS: atom_id res chain seq x y z
N MET A 1 7.19 4.42 -58.26
CA MET A 1 7.43 5.29 -57.09
C MET A 1 8.30 4.53 -56.10
N PRO A 2 9.57 4.92 -55.90
CA PRO A 2 10.42 4.34 -54.86
C PRO A 2 10.35 5.21 -53.58
N GLY A 3 10.27 4.58 -52.41
CA GLY A 3 10.54 5.26 -51.13
C GLY A 3 9.45 5.19 -50.07
N THR A 4 8.91 4.00 -49.76
CA THR A 4 8.31 3.78 -48.44
C THR A 4 9.46 3.71 -47.41
N PRO A 5 9.50 4.56 -46.37
CA PRO A 5 10.55 4.49 -45.36
C PRO A 5 10.37 3.18 -44.58
N THR A 6 11.27 2.24 -44.78
CA THR A 6 11.40 1.09 -43.87
C THR A 6 12.04 1.62 -42.59
N SER A 7 11.22 1.85 -41.55
CA SER A 7 11.67 2.36 -40.25
C SER A 7 12.45 1.30 -39.46
N ARG A 8 13.60 0.87 -39.98
CA ARG A 8 14.64 0.25 -39.14
C ARG A 8 15.29 1.37 -38.35
N GLY A 9 14.73 1.69 -37.18
CA GLY A 9 15.34 2.63 -36.24
C GLY A 9 16.81 2.28 -35.97
N CYS A 10 17.66 3.30 -35.84
CA CYS A 10 19.11 3.12 -35.69
C CYS A 10 19.48 2.35 -34.41
N ASP A 11 20.71 1.84 -34.35
CA ASP A 11 21.19 1.05 -33.21
C ASP A 11 21.19 1.84 -31.89
N GLY A 12 21.32 3.17 -31.95
CA GLY A 12 21.13 4.06 -30.79
C GLY A 12 19.69 3.99 -30.24
N CYS A 13 18.69 4.17 -31.11
CA CYS A 13 17.28 4.04 -30.74
C CYS A 13 16.90 2.62 -30.34
N ARG A 14 17.52 1.58 -30.92
CA ARG A 14 17.31 0.18 -30.51
C ARG A 14 17.92 -0.13 -29.15
N ARG A 15 19.10 0.40 -28.86
CA ARG A 15 19.73 0.30 -27.52
C ARG A 15 18.92 1.07 -26.48
N GLN A 16 18.40 2.24 -26.82
CA GLN A 16 17.46 2.99 -25.96
C GLN A 16 16.14 2.25 -25.76
N LYS A 17 15.58 1.63 -26.81
CA LYS A 17 14.37 0.79 -26.72
C LYS A 17 14.57 -0.44 -25.81
N LYS A 18 15.73 -1.10 -25.89
CA LYS A 18 16.11 -2.18 -24.96
C LYS A 18 16.27 -1.68 -23.51
N LYS A 19 16.74 -0.44 -23.30
CA LYS A 19 16.84 0.18 -21.97
C LYS A 19 15.47 0.55 -21.36
N THR A 20 14.47 0.89 -22.18
CA THR A 20 13.08 1.12 -21.73
C THR A 20 12.29 -0.17 -21.43
N GLU A 21 12.86 -1.34 -21.72
CA GLU A 21 12.31 -2.66 -21.38
C GLU A 21 12.98 -3.28 -20.15
N ASP A 22 13.95 -2.58 -19.54
CA ASP A 22 14.58 -2.96 -18.29
C ASP A 22 13.60 -2.78 -17.12
N ALA A 23 13.33 -3.86 -16.38
CA ALA A 23 12.38 -3.87 -15.27
C ALA A 23 12.74 -2.83 -14.19
N ARG A 24 14.03 -2.48 -14.05
CA ARG A 24 14.51 -1.49 -13.07
C ARG A 24 14.00 -0.08 -13.29
N PHE A 25 13.54 0.20 -14.50
CA PHE A 25 13.13 1.53 -14.94
C PHE A 25 11.67 1.54 -15.42
N ASP A 26 10.88 0.52 -15.08
CA ASP A 26 9.48 0.44 -15.46
C ASP A 26 8.62 1.37 -14.59
N ILE A 27 8.51 2.62 -15.02
CA ILE A 27 7.68 3.65 -14.38
C ILE A 27 6.17 3.43 -14.50
N ARG A 28 5.71 2.38 -15.20
CA ARG A 28 4.27 2.02 -15.25
C ARG A 28 3.77 1.43 -13.93
N ALA A 29 4.67 1.09 -13.01
CA ALA A 29 4.32 0.77 -11.62
C ALA A 29 3.55 1.92 -10.93
N PHE A 30 3.68 3.16 -11.41
CA PHE A 30 2.98 4.34 -10.88
C PHE A 30 1.60 4.61 -11.50
N GLY A 31 1.13 3.75 -12.40
CA GLY A 31 -0.17 3.87 -13.07
C GLY A 31 -0.09 3.43 -14.52
N GLY A 32 -0.88 2.42 -14.89
CA GLY A 32 -0.74 1.68 -16.15
C GLY A 32 -0.58 2.55 -17.40
N LYS A 33 -1.65 3.23 -17.83
CA LYS A 33 -1.66 4.04 -19.06
C LYS A 33 -1.06 5.45 -18.92
N LEU A 34 -0.63 5.83 -17.71
CA LEU A 34 -0.08 7.15 -17.40
C LEU A 34 1.02 7.55 -18.41
N ILE A 35 1.98 6.69 -18.70
CA ILE A 35 3.09 7.05 -19.59
C ILE A 35 2.68 7.20 -21.06
N PRO A 36 1.95 6.24 -21.68
CA PRO A 36 1.42 6.43 -23.03
C PRO A 36 0.58 7.71 -23.19
N GLU A 37 -0.27 8.03 -22.22
CA GLU A 37 -1.15 9.21 -22.25
C GLU A 37 -0.37 10.51 -22.03
N LEU A 38 0.59 10.51 -21.08
CA LEU A 38 1.50 11.64 -20.88
C LEU A 38 2.22 12.03 -22.17
N VAL A 39 2.69 11.06 -22.96
CA VAL A 39 3.36 11.34 -24.24
C VAL A 39 2.40 11.99 -25.23
N ALA A 40 1.12 11.60 -25.25
CA ALA A 40 0.12 12.19 -26.14
C ALA A 40 -0.24 13.64 -25.75
N HIS A 41 -0.06 14.02 -24.49
CA HIS A 41 -0.41 15.34 -23.96
C HIS A 41 0.78 16.33 -23.87
N ILE A 42 1.98 15.93 -24.30
CA ILE A 42 3.13 16.84 -24.41
C ILE A 42 2.79 17.98 -25.38
N GLY A 43 3.04 19.22 -24.96
CA GLY A 43 2.74 20.44 -25.69
C GLY A 43 1.34 21.01 -25.44
N CYS A 44 0.48 20.30 -24.70
CA CYS A 44 -0.87 20.79 -24.37
C CYS A 44 -0.89 21.74 -23.16
N SER A 45 0.09 21.62 -22.25
CA SER A 45 0.18 22.44 -21.03
C SER A 45 1.63 22.74 -20.66
N PRO A 46 2.01 24.01 -20.47
CA PRO A 46 3.34 24.39 -20.03
C PRO A 46 3.75 23.73 -18.69
N ALA A 47 2.77 23.50 -17.80
CA ALA A 47 3.03 22.89 -16.50
C ALA A 47 3.32 21.40 -16.63
N LEU A 48 2.54 20.70 -17.47
CA LEU A 48 2.77 19.28 -17.74
C LEU A 48 4.12 19.07 -18.44
N ASP A 49 4.44 19.92 -19.42
CA ASP A 49 5.72 19.87 -20.14
C ASP A 49 6.91 20.09 -19.19
N SER A 50 6.77 21.04 -18.25
CA SER A 50 7.78 21.27 -17.22
C SER A 50 7.97 20.03 -16.33
N CYS A 51 6.88 19.39 -15.91
CA CYS A 51 6.93 18.16 -15.11
C CYS A 51 7.55 16.98 -15.85
N VAL A 52 7.17 16.76 -17.12
CA VAL A 52 7.75 15.71 -17.96
C VAL A 52 9.24 15.98 -18.20
N ASN A 53 9.64 17.24 -18.44
CA ASN A 53 11.04 17.60 -18.59
C ASN A 53 11.85 17.33 -17.31
N ALA A 54 11.31 17.69 -16.14
CA ALA A 54 11.92 17.37 -14.85
C ALA A 54 12.07 15.85 -14.67
N MET A 55 11.01 15.08 -14.93
CA MET A 55 11.02 13.62 -14.84
C MET A 55 12.10 13.01 -15.72
N VAL A 56 12.15 13.37 -17.01
CA VAL A 56 13.16 12.87 -17.95
C VAL A 56 14.58 13.25 -17.51
N SER A 57 14.77 14.46 -16.99
CA SER A 57 16.08 14.95 -16.56
C SER A 57 16.57 14.23 -15.29
N LEU A 58 15.69 14.03 -14.31
CA LEU A 58 15.99 13.25 -13.10
C LEU A 58 16.32 11.80 -13.45
N TYR A 59 15.50 11.19 -14.32
CA TYR A 59 15.73 9.85 -14.81
C TYR A 59 17.12 9.70 -15.48
N LYS A 60 17.51 10.65 -16.34
CA LYS A 60 18.82 10.65 -17.00
C LYS A 60 19.97 10.94 -16.04
N ALA A 61 19.80 11.82 -15.06
CA ALA A 61 20.81 12.07 -14.03
C ALA A 61 21.12 10.78 -13.24
N HIS A 62 20.09 9.96 -12.96
CA HIS A 62 20.27 8.66 -12.31
C HIS A 62 20.88 7.59 -13.23
N GLN A 63 20.46 7.50 -14.50
CA GLN A 63 20.91 6.43 -15.41
C GLN A 63 22.25 6.71 -16.10
N CYS A 64 22.57 7.98 -16.37
CA CYS A 64 23.61 8.38 -17.32
C CYS A 64 24.68 9.33 -16.74
N GLN A 65 24.68 9.60 -15.42
CA GLN A 65 25.59 10.55 -14.77
C GLN A 65 25.52 11.98 -15.38
N GLU A 66 24.36 12.38 -15.91
CA GLU A 66 24.12 13.78 -16.30
C GLU A 66 24.12 14.71 -15.07
N SER A 67 24.23 16.03 -15.31
CA SER A 67 24.25 17.05 -14.25
C SER A 67 23.03 16.94 -13.32
N ARG A 68 23.27 16.48 -12.09
CA ARG A 68 22.26 16.44 -11.03
C ARG A 68 21.74 17.85 -10.70
N VAL A 69 22.59 18.87 -10.82
CA VAL A 69 22.22 20.27 -10.56
C VAL A 69 21.16 20.74 -11.57
N ASP A 70 21.35 20.45 -12.85
CA ASP A 70 20.40 20.83 -13.90
C ASP A 70 19.07 20.09 -13.73
N ALA A 71 19.12 18.80 -13.38
CA ALA A 71 17.92 18.01 -13.11
C ALA A 71 17.12 18.55 -11.91
N LEU A 72 17.81 18.92 -10.82
CA LEU A 72 17.18 19.53 -9.65
C LEU A 72 16.63 20.93 -9.93
N THR A 73 17.27 21.68 -10.83
CA THR A 73 16.79 23.01 -11.26
C THR A 73 15.47 22.88 -12.00
N ARG A 74 15.40 21.98 -12.99
CA ARG A 74 14.15 21.69 -13.73
C ARG A 74 13.05 21.15 -12.82
N TYR A 75 13.41 20.36 -11.82
CA TYR A 75 12.47 19.91 -10.80
C TYR A 75 11.90 21.08 -9.97
N GLY A 76 12.71 22.05 -9.56
CA GLY A 76 12.23 23.26 -8.87
C GLY A 76 11.29 24.12 -9.73
N GLU A 77 11.60 24.25 -11.03
CA GLU A 77 10.73 24.91 -12.01
C GLU A 77 9.38 24.18 -12.13
N ALA A 78 9.42 22.85 -12.25
CA ALA A 78 8.23 22.03 -12.37
C ALA A 78 7.36 22.06 -11.10
N LEU A 79 7.96 22.13 -9.91
CA LEU A 79 7.22 22.33 -8.66
C LEU A 79 6.48 23.66 -8.62
N THR A 80 7.12 24.72 -9.11
CA THR A 80 6.52 26.06 -9.17
C THR A 80 5.35 26.08 -10.16
N ALA A 81 5.52 25.46 -11.33
CA ALA A 81 4.46 25.29 -12.31
C ALA A 81 3.29 24.47 -11.74
N THR A 82 3.58 23.33 -11.12
CA THR A 82 2.58 22.45 -10.46
C THR A 82 1.75 23.21 -9.45
N ARG A 83 2.40 23.97 -8.55
CA ARG A 83 1.70 24.77 -7.55
C ARG A 83 0.75 25.79 -8.19
N SER A 84 1.20 26.45 -9.26
CA SER A 84 0.41 27.44 -9.98
C SER A 84 -0.81 26.80 -10.63
N THR A 85 -0.64 25.65 -11.29
CA THR A 85 -1.70 24.87 -11.94
C THR A 85 -2.76 24.37 -10.95
N ILE A 86 -2.35 23.84 -9.79
CA ILE A 86 -3.30 23.37 -8.76
C ILE A 86 -4.17 24.51 -8.24
N LEU A 87 -3.57 25.69 -8.04
CA LEU A 87 -4.24 26.87 -7.49
C LEU A 87 -5.10 27.60 -8.54
N ASP A 88 -4.91 27.36 -9.84
CA ASP A 88 -5.71 28.00 -10.88
C ASP A 88 -7.14 27.42 -10.89
N PRO A 89 -8.18 28.23 -10.64
CA PRO A 89 -9.57 27.77 -10.67
C PRO A 89 -10.08 27.44 -12.09
N ARG A 90 -9.39 27.90 -13.14
CA ARG A 90 -9.77 27.65 -14.54
C ARG A 90 -9.23 26.34 -15.08
N GLU A 91 -8.20 25.81 -14.42
CA GLU A 91 -7.57 24.57 -14.83
C GLU A 91 -8.46 23.37 -14.56
N THR A 92 -8.45 22.43 -15.49
CA THR A 92 -9.27 21.21 -15.41
C THR A 92 -8.74 20.28 -14.31
N ILE A 93 -9.64 19.49 -13.71
CA ILE A 93 -9.23 18.52 -12.67
C ILE A 93 -8.28 17.47 -13.25
N ILE A 94 -8.51 17.02 -14.49
CA ILE A 94 -7.64 16.05 -15.15
C ILE A 94 -6.21 16.59 -15.32
N MET A 95 -6.05 17.84 -15.78
CA MET A 95 -4.72 18.46 -15.91
C MET A 95 -4.02 18.60 -14.55
N LYS A 96 -4.76 19.01 -13.50
CA LYS A 96 -4.22 19.06 -12.13
C LYS A 96 -3.75 17.68 -11.67
N MET A 97 -4.52 16.64 -11.96
CA MET A 97 -4.18 15.26 -11.62
C MET A 97 -2.94 14.75 -12.36
N GLU A 98 -2.83 15.00 -13.67
CA GLU A 98 -1.68 14.59 -14.47
C GLU A 98 -0.40 15.24 -13.97
N VAL A 99 -0.43 16.56 -13.77
CA VAL A 99 0.72 17.34 -13.27
C VAL A 99 1.16 16.86 -11.89
N VAL A 100 0.22 16.65 -10.96
CA VAL A 100 0.54 16.12 -9.62
C VAL A 100 1.05 14.68 -9.67
N SER A 101 0.51 13.85 -10.56
CA SER A 101 0.93 12.44 -10.70
C SER A 101 2.37 12.34 -11.22
N VAL A 102 2.74 13.15 -12.22
CA VAL A 102 4.14 13.21 -12.68
C VAL A 102 5.06 13.76 -11.59
N MET A 103 4.59 14.76 -10.85
CA MET A 103 5.35 15.34 -9.75
C MET A 103 5.55 14.35 -8.60
N PHE A 104 4.56 13.49 -8.31
CA PHE A 104 4.66 12.41 -7.33
C PHE A 104 5.81 11.45 -7.69
N VAL A 105 5.95 11.09 -8.97
CA VAL A 105 7.06 10.26 -9.47
C VAL A 105 8.40 10.99 -9.30
N CYS A 106 8.47 12.27 -9.67
CA CYS A 106 9.69 13.07 -9.51
C CYS A 106 10.12 13.19 -8.05
N HIS A 107 9.17 13.44 -7.15
CA HIS A 107 9.41 13.49 -5.71
C HIS A 107 9.99 12.19 -5.20
N TYR A 108 9.52 11.04 -5.68
CA TYR A 108 10.08 9.74 -5.34
C TYR A 108 11.60 9.70 -5.54
N TRP A 109 12.11 10.26 -6.64
CA TRP A 109 13.54 10.20 -6.97
C TRP A 109 14.38 11.26 -6.25
N VAL A 110 13.76 12.35 -5.80
CA VAL A 110 14.47 13.50 -5.22
C VAL A 110 14.43 13.49 -3.69
N ASP A 111 13.26 13.28 -3.09
CA ASP A 111 13.03 13.31 -1.65
C ASP A 111 11.83 12.42 -1.27
N ARG A 112 12.10 11.28 -0.64
CA ARG A 112 11.03 10.37 -0.20
C ARG A 112 10.18 10.94 0.96
N LYS A 113 10.72 11.84 1.79
CA LYS A 113 10.08 12.27 3.06
C LYS A 113 8.74 12.97 2.87
N SER A 114 8.57 13.66 1.75
CA SER A 114 7.43 14.54 1.49
C SER A 114 6.32 13.89 0.65
N ILE A 115 6.42 12.59 0.36
CA ILE A 115 5.50 11.93 -0.58
C ILE A 115 4.07 11.80 -0.05
N GLU A 116 3.90 11.66 1.27
CA GLU A 116 2.57 11.62 1.88
C GLU A 116 1.78 12.92 1.65
N GLN A 117 2.46 14.05 1.45
CA GLN A 117 1.80 15.31 1.09
C GLN A 117 1.16 15.24 -0.31
N HIS A 118 1.87 14.64 -1.27
CA HIS A 118 1.33 14.44 -2.63
C HIS A 118 0.16 13.46 -2.64
N ARG A 119 0.22 12.36 -1.86
CA ARG A 119 -0.93 11.45 -1.72
C ARG A 119 -2.17 12.19 -1.20
N GLY A 120 -1.97 13.10 -0.24
CA GLY A 120 -3.03 13.97 0.26
C GLY A 120 -3.62 14.89 -0.81
N VAL A 121 -2.78 15.56 -1.60
CA VAL A 121 -3.22 16.44 -2.71
C VAL A 121 -4.00 15.65 -3.77
N ILE A 122 -3.48 14.51 -4.21
CA ILE A 122 -4.15 13.62 -5.17
C ILE A 122 -5.52 13.23 -4.64
N SER A 123 -5.61 12.86 -3.36
CA SER A 123 -6.88 12.45 -2.76
C SER A 123 -7.90 13.59 -2.68
N VAL A 124 -7.45 14.83 -2.45
CA VAL A 124 -8.33 16.02 -2.45
C VAL A 124 -8.84 16.31 -3.86
N LEU A 125 -7.97 16.29 -4.87
CA LEU A 125 -8.36 16.45 -6.27
C LEU A 125 -9.32 15.34 -6.70
N PHE A 126 -9.11 14.13 -6.19
CA PHE A 126 -9.94 12.98 -6.55
C PHE A 126 -11.35 13.14 -5.99
N ARG A 127 -11.46 13.53 -4.72
CA ARG A 127 -12.74 13.91 -4.12
C ARG A 127 -13.42 15.03 -4.90
N GLU A 128 -12.68 16.04 -5.35
CA GLU A 128 -13.25 17.13 -6.16
C GLU A 128 -13.82 16.61 -7.49
N ALA A 129 -13.13 15.69 -8.16
CA ALA A 129 -13.59 15.06 -9.40
C ALA A 129 -14.92 14.33 -9.20
N VAL A 130 -15.05 13.54 -8.12
CA VAL A 130 -16.28 12.84 -7.78
C VAL A 130 -17.42 13.84 -7.53
N MET A 131 -17.19 14.87 -6.72
CA MET A 131 -18.20 15.87 -6.41
C MET A 131 -18.67 16.69 -7.62
N LYS A 132 -17.80 16.88 -8.62
CA LYS A 132 -18.16 17.52 -9.89
C LYS A 132 -18.72 16.55 -10.94
N LYS A 133 -18.85 15.26 -10.63
CA LYS A 133 -19.28 14.20 -11.57
C LYS A 133 -18.38 14.07 -12.80
N GLN A 134 -17.07 14.23 -12.59
CA GLN A 134 -16.02 14.14 -13.62
C GLN A 134 -15.21 12.83 -13.46
N LEU A 135 -15.85 11.78 -12.96
CA LEU A 135 -15.25 10.46 -12.77
C LEU A 135 -14.88 9.80 -14.10
N GLU A 136 -15.70 9.99 -15.13
CA GLU A 136 -15.48 9.40 -16.46
C GLU A 136 -14.16 9.84 -17.08
N ASP A 137 -13.75 11.10 -16.84
CA ASP A 137 -12.49 11.68 -17.29
C ASP A 137 -11.27 11.00 -16.64
N LEU A 138 -11.46 10.29 -15.53
CA LEU A 138 -10.40 9.64 -14.75
C LEU A 138 -10.39 8.12 -14.86
N ASN A 139 -11.26 7.51 -15.69
CA ASN A 139 -11.49 6.06 -15.74
C ASN A 139 -10.20 5.22 -15.76
N ASP A 140 -9.21 5.63 -16.56
CA ASP A 140 -7.94 4.92 -16.71
C ASP A 140 -6.99 5.01 -15.49
N TYR A 141 -7.25 5.98 -14.61
CA TYR A 141 -6.48 6.24 -13.38
C TYR A 141 -7.19 5.77 -12.10
N MET A 142 -8.47 5.43 -12.18
CA MET A 142 -9.33 5.18 -11.02
C MET A 142 -8.76 4.15 -10.03
N VAL A 143 -8.20 3.04 -10.52
CA VAL A 143 -7.62 2.00 -9.65
C VAL A 143 -6.41 2.55 -8.88
N GLY A 144 -5.49 3.24 -9.57
CA GLY A 144 -4.32 3.82 -8.91
C GLY A 144 -4.69 4.94 -7.92
N LEU A 145 -5.62 5.82 -8.30
CA LEU A 145 -6.09 6.92 -7.45
C LEU A 145 -6.79 6.41 -6.19
N THR A 146 -7.64 5.39 -6.31
CA THR A 146 -8.28 4.78 -5.14
C THR A 146 -7.26 4.09 -4.22
N GLN A 147 -6.25 3.39 -4.77
CA GLN A 147 -5.17 2.81 -3.97
C GLN A 147 -4.35 3.87 -3.22
N LEU A 148 -4.04 5.01 -3.86
CA LEU A 148 -3.34 6.12 -3.21
C LEU A 148 -4.17 6.72 -2.06
N ALA A 149 -5.48 6.88 -2.25
CA ALA A 149 -6.39 7.37 -1.21
C ALA A 149 -6.50 6.38 -0.03
N VAL A 150 -6.55 5.08 -0.31
CA VAL A 150 -6.53 4.03 0.72
C VAL A 150 -5.25 4.09 1.52
N LEU A 151 -4.09 4.16 0.87
CA LEU A 151 -2.82 4.21 1.57
C LEU A 151 -2.69 5.50 2.41
N ALA A 152 -3.18 6.63 1.91
CA ALA A 152 -3.26 7.87 2.69
C ALA A 152 -4.14 7.71 3.94
N SER A 153 -5.29 7.03 3.84
CA SER A 153 -6.17 6.72 4.98
C SER A 153 -5.50 5.80 6.00
N PHE A 154 -4.75 4.81 5.51
CA PHE A 154 -4.07 3.83 6.36
C PHE A 154 -2.89 4.47 7.11
N LEU A 155 -2.10 5.30 6.44
CA LEU A 155 -0.90 5.91 7.00
C LEU A 155 -1.19 7.19 7.78
N ASN A 156 -2.27 7.92 7.49
CA ASN A 156 -2.63 9.15 8.16
C ASN A 156 -4.01 9.06 8.83
N PRO A 157 -4.08 8.97 10.18
CA PRO A 157 -5.36 8.83 10.88
C PRO A 157 -6.27 10.06 10.74
N ARG A 158 -5.74 11.22 10.30
CA ARG A 158 -6.54 12.44 10.06
C ARG A 158 -7.21 12.43 8.68
N PHE A 159 -6.82 11.54 7.78
CA PHE A 159 -7.38 11.45 6.46
C PHE A 159 -8.52 10.42 6.46
N GLU A 160 -9.76 10.86 6.30
CA GLU A 160 -10.95 9.98 6.33
C GLU A 160 -11.51 9.76 4.92
N LEU A 161 -11.79 8.49 4.60
CA LEU A 161 -12.52 8.13 3.39
C LEU A 161 -14.01 8.46 3.59
N GLY A 162 -14.56 9.27 2.69
CA GLY A 162 -15.96 9.69 2.73
C GLY A 162 -16.83 8.96 1.72
N PRO A 163 -18.13 9.31 1.61
CA PRO A 163 -19.06 8.71 0.64
C PRO A 163 -18.55 8.74 -0.81
N TRP A 164 -17.84 9.81 -1.17
CA TRP A 164 -17.21 10.00 -2.49
C TRP A 164 -16.29 8.84 -2.89
N PHE A 165 -15.63 8.19 -1.92
CA PHE A 165 -14.69 7.11 -2.20
C PHE A 165 -15.42 5.82 -2.60
N TRP A 166 -16.59 5.57 -2.00
CA TRP A 166 -17.40 4.39 -2.32
C TRP A 166 -18.04 4.51 -3.70
N GLU A 167 -18.49 5.71 -4.09
CA GLU A 167 -18.95 6.00 -5.46
C GLU A 167 -17.86 5.73 -6.50
N ALA A 168 -16.61 6.11 -6.19
CA ALA A 168 -15.47 5.77 -7.03
C ALA A 168 -15.22 4.25 -7.10
N CYS A 169 -15.33 3.53 -5.99
CA CYS A 169 -15.17 2.08 -5.95
C CYS A 169 -16.25 1.34 -6.76
N ASP A 170 -17.49 1.82 -6.73
CA ASP A 170 -18.59 1.23 -7.50
C ASP A 170 -18.33 1.28 -9.02
N THR A 171 -17.53 2.25 -9.47
CA THR A 171 -17.14 2.41 -10.88
C THR A 171 -16.07 1.40 -11.33
N ILE A 172 -15.22 0.93 -10.39
CA ILE A 172 -14.07 0.04 -10.70
C ILE A 172 -14.19 -1.36 -10.11
N GLY A 173 -15.23 -1.65 -9.34
CA GLY A 173 -15.40 -2.92 -8.64
C GLY A 173 -15.51 -4.11 -9.58
N THR A 174 -15.10 -5.29 -9.10
CA THR A 174 -15.25 -6.53 -9.88
C THR A 174 -16.74 -6.88 -10.03
N PRO A 175 -17.22 -7.18 -11.25
CA PRO A 175 -18.58 -7.64 -11.46
C PRO A 175 -18.89 -8.89 -10.62
N ARG A 176 -20.07 -8.91 -9.99
CA ARG A 176 -20.52 -10.02 -9.15
C ARG A 176 -21.33 -11.04 -9.98
N PRO A 177 -21.21 -12.37 -9.72
CA PRO A 177 -20.31 -13.01 -8.75
C PRO A 177 -18.85 -13.04 -9.23
N VAL A 178 -17.90 -12.95 -8.29
CA VAL A 178 -16.47 -12.95 -8.60
C VAL A 178 -16.07 -14.28 -9.22
N LYS A 179 -15.47 -14.23 -10.40
CA LYS A 179 -14.89 -15.39 -11.06
C LYS A 179 -13.36 -15.35 -10.91
N TYR A 180 -12.84 -16.11 -9.95
CA TYR A 180 -11.41 -16.15 -9.60
C TYR A 180 -10.45 -16.57 -10.74
N HIS A 181 -10.96 -16.96 -11.92
CA HIS A 181 -10.14 -17.39 -13.05
C HIS A 181 -9.50 -16.24 -13.84
N GLN A 182 -9.68 -14.97 -13.43
CA GLN A 182 -9.11 -13.79 -14.11
C GLN A 182 -8.08 -13.01 -13.28
N GLY A 183 -7.60 -13.56 -12.15
CA GLY A 183 -6.67 -12.84 -11.27
C GLY A 183 -7.33 -11.67 -10.51
N SER A 184 -8.66 -11.67 -10.43
CA SER A 184 -9.44 -10.78 -9.56
C SER A 184 -9.48 -11.36 -8.14
N PHE A 185 -9.02 -10.58 -7.18
CA PHE A 185 -8.95 -10.95 -5.77
C PHE A 185 -9.71 -9.93 -4.93
N LEU A 186 -10.61 -10.42 -4.08
CA LEU A 186 -11.46 -9.60 -3.23
C LEU A 186 -10.66 -8.82 -2.21
N SER A 187 -9.63 -9.43 -1.63
CA SER A 187 -8.75 -8.76 -0.66
C SER A 187 -7.97 -7.58 -1.26
N LEU A 188 -7.77 -7.58 -2.59
CA LEU A 188 -7.01 -6.56 -3.31
C LEU A 188 -7.90 -5.51 -3.99
N GLU A 189 -9.23 -5.59 -3.84
CA GLU A 189 -10.12 -4.52 -4.28
C GLU A 189 -9.93 -3.28 -3.42
N SER A 190 -9.88 -2.09 -4.04
CA SER A 190 -9.73 -0.82 -3.33
C SER A 190 -10.78 -0.63 -2.23
N GLY A 191 -12.01 -1.12 -2.46
CA GLY A 191 -13.08 -1.10 -1.47
C GLY A 191 -12.77 -1.94 -0.23
N THR A 192 -12.24 -3.16 -0.39
CA THR A 192 -11.84 -4.02 0.73
C THR A 192 -10.67 -3.41 1.49
N MET A 193 -9.65 -2.91 0.79
CA MET A 193 -8.50 -2.27 1.42
C MET A 193 -8.92 -0.99 2.20
N ALA A 194 -9.88 -0.23 1.66
CA ALA A 194 -10.47 0.92 2.35
C ALA A 194 -11.21 0.51 3.63
N GLN A 195 -12.00 -0.57 3.58
CA GLN A 195 -12.67 -1.11 4.76
C GLN A 195 -11.66 -1.43 5.84
N VAL A 196 -10.56 -2.13 5.52
CA VAL A 196 -9.48 -2.39 6.48
C VAL A 196 -8.99 -1.10 7.13
N SER A 197 -8.70 -0.05 6.34
CA SER A 197 -8.24 1.24 6.88
C SER A 197 -9.21 1.90 7.88
N ILE A 198 -10.52 1.66 7.73
CA ILE A 198 -11.56 2.18 8.61
C ILE A 198 -11.70 1.31 9.86
N LEU A 199 -11.76 -0.01 9.67
CA LEU A 199 -11.95 -0.97 10.77
C LEU A 199 -10.78 -0.92 11.77
N MET A 200 -9.56 -0.74 11.26
CA MET A 200 -8.33 -0.61 12.04
C MET A 200 -8.29 0.63 12.95
N ARG A 201 -9.20 1.59 12.81
CA ARG A 201 -9.29 2.74 13.73
C ARG A 201 -9.90 2.36 15.09
N SER A 202 -10.71 1.31 15.10
CA SER A 202 -11.37 0.77 16.29
C SER A 202 -11.44 -0.76 16.19
N PRO A 203 -10.30 -1.45 16.14
CA PRO A 203 -10.22 -2.85 15.74
C PRO A 203 -11.02 -3.76 16.66
N LYS A 204 -11.03 -3.48 17.97
CA LYS A 204 -11.75 -4.28 18.97
C LYS A 204 -13.26 -4.37 18.70
N LYS A 205 -13.88 -3.26 18.29
CA LYS A 205 -15.31 -3.24 17.93
C LYS A 205 -15.60 -3.97 16.62
N ASN A 206 -14.58 -4.15 15.80
CA ASN A 206 -14.66 -4.63 14.43
C ASN A 206 -13.99 -6.00 14.24
N LEU A 207 -13.69 -6.73 15.33
CA LEU A 207 -12.92 -7.98 15.28
C LEU A 207 -13.51 -9.01 14.31
N LEU A 208 -14.84 -9.21 14.33
CA LEU A 208 -15.49 -10.18 13.43
C LEU A 208 -15.33 -9.79 11.95
N GLN A 209 -15.38 -8.50 11.62
CA GLN A 209 -15.22 -8.03 10.25
C GLN A 209 -13.75 -8.14 9.81
N LEU A 210 -12.81 -7.77 10.69
CA LEU A 210 -11.38 -7.95 10.45
C LEU A 210 -11.03 -9.43 10.25
N ARG A 211 -11.62 -10.32 11.06
CA ARG A 211 -11.47 -11.76 10.93
C ARG A 211 -12.00 -12.27 9.59
N GLY A 212 -13.19 -11.85 9.19
CA GLY A 212 -13.76 -12.23 7.89
C GLY A 212 -12.88 -11.80 6.71
N ILE A 213 -12.30 -10.59 6.77
CA ILE A 213 -11.35 -10.12 5.75
C ILE A 213 -10.05 -10.94 5.79
N TYR A 214 -9.52 -11.22 6.97
CA TYR A 214 -8.32 -12.03 7.15
C TYR A 214 -8.50 -13.45 6.58
N ASP A 215 -9.62 -14.10 6.86
CA ASP A 215 -9.91 -15.45 6.34
C ASP A 215 -9.99 -15.45 4.79
N VAL A 216 -10.54 -14.39 4.19
CA VAL A 216 -10.52 -14.20 2.72
C VAL A 216 -9.08 -14.04 2.20
N MET A 217 -8.24 -13.26 2.89
CA MET A 217 -6.82 -13.10 2.52
C MET A 217 -6.08 -14.43 2.58
N GLN A 218 -6.27 -15.22 3.65
CA GLN A 218 -5.68 -16.56 3.78
C GLN A 218 -6.12 -17.50 2.66
N PHE A 219 -7.39 -17.43 2.25
CA PHE A 219 -7.92 -18.21 1.14
C PHE A 219 -7.35 -17.79 -0.23
N GLU A 220 -7.09 -16.50 -0.43
CA GLU A 220 -6.57 -15.95 -1.70
C GLU A 220 -5.04 -16.05 -1.82
N MET A 221 -4.31 -15.99 -0.70
CA MET A 221 -2.86 -16.05 -0.63
C MET A 221 -2.22 -17.15 -1.50
N PRO A 222 -2.61 -18.44 -1.37
CA PRO A 222 -1.99 -19.51 -2.17
C PRO A 222 -2.25 -19.36 -3.67
N LYS A 223 -3.36 -18.73 -4.07
CA LYS A 223 -3.70 -18.49 -5.49
C LYS A 223 -2.84 -17.38 -6.07
N VAL A 224 -2.67 -16.28 -5.34
CA VAL A 224 -1.77 -15.18 -5.75
C VAL A 224 -0.34 -15.71 -5.86
N ARG A 225 0.12 -16.49 -4.88
CA ARG A 225 1.44 -17.15 -4.90
C ARG A 225 1.64 -18.02 -6.13
N GLN A 226 0.63 -18.82 -6.49
CA GLN A 226 0.68 -19.67 -7.67
C GLN A 226 0.78 -18.85 -8.97
N LEU A 227 -0.03 -17.78 -9.11
CA LEU A 227 0.03 -16.89 -10.28
C LEU A 227 1.38 -16.17 -10.38
N LEU A 228 1.93 -15.72 -9.24
CA LEU A 228 3.25 -15.11 -9.17
C LEU A 228 4.32 -16.10 -9.64
N ALA A 229 4.29 -17.35 -9.18
CA ALA A 229 5.24 -18.38 -9.61
C ALA A 229 5.21 -18.60 -11.13
N PHE A 230 4.02 -18.72 -11.73
CA PHE A 230 3.88 -18.83 -13.19
C PHE A 230 4.36 -17.58 -13.93
N ALA A 231 4.06 -16.40 -13.40
CA ALA A 231 4.51 -15.14 -14.00
C ALA A 231 6.04 -14.98 -13.93
N THR A 232 6.66 -15.40 -12.83
CA THR A 232 8.13 -15.41 -12.66
C THR A 232 8.79 -16.33 -13.68
N ILE A 233 8.29 -17.55 -13.86
CA ILE A 233 8.80 -18.48 -14.89
C ILE A 233 8.66 -17.86 -16.30
N SER A 234 7.50 -17.26 -16.57
CA SER A 234 7.22 -16.63 -17.87
C SER A 234 8.10 -15.41 -18.14
N ALA A 235 8.42 -14.63 -17.12
CA ALA A 235 9.32 -13.48 -17.21
C ALA A 235 10.80 -13.88 -17.34
N ALA A 236 11.19 -15.04 -16.80
CA ALA A 236 12.55 -15.57 -16.89
C ALA A 236 12.85 -16.30 -18.22
N ALA A 237 11.84 -16.54 -19.06
CA ALA A 237 12.01 -17.24 -20.32
C ALA A 237 12.99 -16.51 -21.27
N PRO A 238 13.84 -17.23 -22.04
CA PRO A 238 14.63 -16.62 -23.09
C PRO A 238 13.72 -15.88 -24.08
N TYR A 239 13.97 -14.58 -24.30
CA TYR A 239 13.14 -13.70 -25.14
C TYR A 239 11.71 -13.47 -24.62
N ALA A 240 11.50 -13.51 -23.30
CA ALA A 240 10.23 -13.16 -22.68
C ALA A 240 9.69 -11.82 -23.25
N PRO A 241 8.42 -11.75 -23.66
CA PRO A 241 7.85 -10.51 -24.14
C PRO A 241 7.78 -9.49 -22.99
N PRO A 242 7.93 -8.18 -23.25
CA PRO A 242 7.87 -7.15 -22.21
C PRO A 242 6.62 -7.21 -21.33
N MET A 243 5.50 -7.72 -21.86
CA MET A 243 4.27 -7.91 -21.10
C MET A 243 4.40 -8.96 -19.98
N SER A 244 5.16 -10.03 -20.18
CA SER A 244 5.36 -11.07 -19.15
C SER A 244 6.09 -10.51 -17.92
N VAL A 245 7.12 -9.69 -18.16
CA VAL A 245 7.87 -9.00 -17.09
C VAL A 245 6.95 -8.05 -16.31
N ARG A 246 6.07 -7.32 -17.01
CA ARG A 246 5.08 -6.43 -16.38
C ARG A 246 4.08 -7.19 -15.53
N ILE A 247 3.51 -8.27 -16.06
CA ILE A 247 2.57 -9.12 -15.33
C ILE A 247 3.22 -9.67 -14.06
N CYS A 248 4.47 -10.14 -14.15
CA CYS A 248 5.23 -10.57 -12.98
C CYS A 248 5.39 -9.45 -11.96
N SER A 249 5.77 -8.23 -12.38
CA SER A 249 5.86 -7.07 -11.49
C SER A 249 4.51 -6.74 -10.83
N SER A 250 3.40 -6.79 -11.55
CA SER A 250 2.07 -6.53 -11.00
C SER A 250 1.68 -7.56 -9.95
N TYR A 251 1.97 -8.85 -10.17
CA TYR A 251 1.71 -9.88 -9.16
C TYR A 251 2.62 -9.74 -7.93
N ARG A 252 3.87 -9.27 -8.07
CA ARG A 252 4.74 -8.97 -6.92
C ARG A 252 4.18 -7.84 -6.06
N ILE A 253 3.69 -6.76 -6.69
CA ILE A 253 3.03 -5.65 -5.98
C ILE A 253 1.78 -6.15 -5.24
N ALA A 254 0.91 -6.87 -5.96
CA ALA A 254 -0.31 -7.45 -5.39
C ALA A 254 -0.02 -8.35 -4.19
N TYR A 255 0.99 -9.20 -4.30
CA TYR A 255 1.39 -10.11 -3.23
C TYR A 255 1.99 -9.37 -2.04
N GLY A 256 2.83 -8.35 -2.27
CA GLY A 256 3.37 -7.50 -1.21
C GLY A 256 2.27 -6.78 -0.42
N ILE A 257 1.25 -6.24 -1.10
CA ILE A 257 0.07 -5.63 -0.45
C ILE A 257 -0.67 -6.68 0.41
N LEU A 258 -0.86 -7.88 -0.12
CA LEU A 258 -1.56 -8.95 0.59
C LEU A 258 -0.81 -9.39 1.85
N LEU A 259 0.52 -9.53 1.77
CA LEU A 259 1.39 -9.84 2.91
C LEU A 259 1.33 -8.73 3.98
N ALA A 260 1.45 -7.46 3.59
CA ALA A 260 1.36 -6.34 4.52
C ALA A 260 0.02 -6.30 5.27
N MET A 261 -1.11 -6.45 4.55
CA MET A 261 -2.42 -6.48 5.19
C MET A 261 -2.61 -7.69 6.09
N THR A 262 -2.14 -8.86 5.64
CA THR A 262 -2.17 -10.10 6.42
C THR A 262 -1.41 -9.94 7.73
N ALA A 263 -0.20 -9.38 7.69
CA ALA A 263 0.61 -9.18 8.87
C ALA A 263 -0.05 -8.21 9.86
N VAL A 264 -0.53 -7.04 9.39
CA VAL A 264 -1.14 -6.04 10.26
C VAL A 264 -2.46 -6.53 10.88
N ILE A 265 -3.34 -7.15 10.07
CA ILE A 265 -4.60 -7.69 10.58
C ILE A 265 -4.33 -8.88 11.50
N GLY A 266 -3.43 -9.78 11.11
CA GLY A 266 -3.03 -10.94 11.91
C GLY A 266 -2.51 -10.53 13.29
N HIS A 267 -1.57 -9.59 13.35
CA HIS A 267 -1.09 -9.01 14.61
C HIS A 267 -2.23 -8.40 15.43
N THR A 268 -3.13 -7.64 14.79
CA THR A 268 -4.27 -7.02 15.48
C THR A 268 -5.23 -8.07 16.06
N LEU A 269 -5.47 -9.17 15.34
CA LEU A 269 -6.29 -10.28 15.82
C LEU A 269 -5.60 -11.01 16.99
N GLN A 270 -4.29 -11.22 16.96
CA GLN A 270 -3.54 -11.91 18.04
C GLN A 270 -3.73 -11.26 19.41
N ILE A 271 -4.02 -9.96 19.48
CA ILE A 271 -4.22 -9.23 20.73
C ILE A 271 -5.51 -9.68 21.46
N TRP A 272 -6.58 -9.95 20.71
CA TRP A 272 -7.93 -10.17 21.28
C TRP A 272 -8.59 -11.49 20.87
N ASP A 273 -8.03 -12.21 19.90
CA ASP A 273 -8.48 -13.53 19.45
C ASP A 273 -7.68 -14.63 20.17
N ILE A 274 -8.34 -15.76 20.46
CA ILE A 274 -7.74 -16.92 21.14
C ILE A 274 -7.01 -17.83 20.13
N ASP A 275 -7.15 -17.56 18.84
CA ASP A 275 -6.54 -18.35 17.77
C ASP A 275 -5.00 -18.29 17.77
N LEU A 276 -4.40 -19.35 18.33
CA LEU A 276 -2.95 -19.52 18.42
C LEU A 276 -2.26 -19.71 17.05
N THR A 277 -3.01 -20.03 15.99
CA THR A 277 -2.43 -20.23 14.65
C THR A 277 -1.95 -18.90 14.03
N LEU A 278 -2.47 -17.77 14.52
CA LEU A 278 -2.14 -16.45 14.00
C LEU A 278 -0.64 -16.10 14.11
N VAL A 279 0.06 -16.61 15.13
CA VAL A 279 1.51 -16.40 15.28
C VAL A 279 2.28 -17.13 14.18
N GLY A 280 1.94 -18.41 13.95
CA GLY A 280 2.55 -19.19 12.87
C GLY A 280 2.30 -18.58 11.49
N ASN A 281 1.07 -18.14 11.23
CA ASN A 281 0.74 -17.47 9.96
C ASN A 281 1.51 -16.15 9.78
N LEU A 282 1.83 -15.43 10.87
CA LEU A 282 2.65 -14.24 10.80
C LEU A 282 4.11 -14.57 10.48
N HIS A 283 4.66 -15.65 11.04
CA HIS A 283 6.01 -16.14 10.69
C HIS A 283 6.08 -16.57 9.22
N ASP A 284 5.09 -17.32 8.73
CA ASP A 284 4.98 -17.68 7.32
C ASP A 284 4.92 -16.42 6.43
N CYS A 285 4.20 -15.39 6.88
CA CYS A 285 4.14 -14.10 6.19
C CYS A 285 5.50 -13.39 6.15
N VAL A 286 6.29 -13.46 7.22
CA VAL A 286 7.66 -12.91 7.27
C VAL A 286 8.57 -13.64 6.29
N ASP A 287 8.51 -14.97 6.27
CA ASP A 287 9.31 -15.78 5.35
C ASP A 287 8.97 -15.51 3.88
N GLU A 288 7.68 -15.42 3.56
CA GLU A 288 7.20 -15.06 2.21
C GLU A 288 7.58 -13.63 1.82
N CYS A 289 7.56 -12.70 2.79
CA CYS A 289 7.98 -11.32 2.62
C CYS A 289 9.47 -11.21 2.25
N ILE A 290 10.34 -11.90 2.99
CA ILE A 290 11.79 -11.92 2.69
C ILE A 290 12.06 -12.56 1.33
N ALA A 291 11.41 -13.69 1.02
CA ALA A 291 11.55 -14.32 -0.30
C ALA A 291 11.07 -13.41 -1.44
N LEU A 292 10.06 -12.57 -1.21
CA LEU A 292 9.61 -11.59 -2.21
C LEU A 292 10.61 -10.44 -2.37
N VAL A 293 11.22 -9.95 -1.30
CA VAL A 293 12.30 -8.93 -1.33
C VAL A 293 13.45 -9.42 -2.21
N GLU A 294 13.95 -10.63 -1.96
CA GLU A 294 15.04 -11.24 -2.72
C GLU A 294 14.73 -11.37 -4.21
N GLN A 295 13.49 -11.73 -4.56
CA GLN A 295 13.03 -11.80 -5.95
C GLN A 295 12.99 -10.44 -6.65
N CYS A 296 12.91 -9.35 -5.90
CA CYS A 296 12.83 -7.99 -6.42
C CYS A 296 14.19 -7.30 -6.59
N GLU A 297 15.28 -7.86 -6.04
CA GLU A 297 16.62 -7.25 -6.08
C GLU A 297 17.06 -6.85 -7.50
N SER A 298 16.82 -7.72 -8.48
CA SER A 298 17.17 -7.45 -9.89
C SER A 298 16.40 -6.28 -10.52
N ALA A 299 15.30 -5.84 -9.90
CA ALA A 299 14.45 -4.75 -10.35
C ALA A 299 14.75 -3.42 -9.63
N ARG A 300 15.77 -3.34 -8.78
CA ARG A 300 16.18 -2.08 -8.12
C ARG A 300 16.86 -1.09 -9.08
N PRO A 301 16.70 0.24 -8.88
CA PRO A 301 16.00 0.86 -7.76
C PRO A 301 14.48 1.05 -8.00
N TYR A 302 14.03 1.34 -9.23
CA TYR A 302 12.64 1.79 -9.43
C TYR A 302 11.62 0.68 -9.71
N GLY A 303 12.04 -0.47 -10.22
CA GLY A 303 11.15 -1.62 -10.41
C GLY A 303 10.77 -2.32 -9.10
N ALA A 304 11.59 -2.15 -8.05
CA ALA A 304 11.38 -2.69 -6.70
C ALA A 304 10.93 -1.62 -5.70
N ILE A 305 10.46 -0.48 -6.20
CA ILE A 305 10.17 0.73 -5.41
C ILE A 305 9.02 0.59 -4.40
N PHE A 306 8.21 -0.44 -4.57
CA PHE A 306 7.11 -0.80 -3.68
C PHE A 306 7.56 -1.71 -2.53
N VAL A 307 8.77 -2.28 -2.60
CA VAL A 307 9.26 -3.24 -1.60
C VAL A 307 9.30 -2.65 -0.19
N PRO A 308 9.86 -1.44 0.01
CA PRO A 308 9.86 -0.84 1.34
C PRO A 308 8.44 -0.61 1.88
N ASP A 309 7.45 -0.30 1.03
CA ASP A 309 6.10 0.03 1.46
C ASP A 309 5.43 -1.16 2.19
N PHE A 310 5.60 -2.40 1.70
CA PHE A 310 5.06 -3.58 2.39
C PHE A 310 5.97 -4.08 3.51
N LEU A 311 7.30 -4.07 3.31
CA LEU A 311 8.25 -4.60 4.27
C LEU A 311 8.22 -3.81 5.59
N THR A 312 8.04 -2.49 5.49
CA THR A 312 7.85 -1.59 6.64
C THR A 312 6.62 -2.00 7.48
N MET A 313 5.51 -2.40 6.85
CA MET A 313 4.29 -2.83 7.54
C MET A 313 4.44 -4.22 8.18
N VAL A 314 5.05 -5.17 7.47
CA VAL A 314 5.30 -6.53 7.99
C VAL A 314 6.26 -6.46 9.18
N TRP A 315 7.38 -5.75 9.04
CA TRP A 315 8.29 -5.51 10.15
C TRP A 315 7.57 -4.89 11.34
N ALA A 316 6.75 -3.85 11.11
CA ALA A 316 6.04 -3.19 12.20
C ALA A 316 5.09 -4.12 12.96
N ALA A 317 4.39 -5.01 12.25
CA ALA A 317 3.44 -5.96 12.82
C ALA A 317 4.11 -7.15 13.53
N THR A 318 5.33 -7.53 13.16
CA THR A 318 6.10 -8.61 13.80
C THR A 318 6.77 -8.13 15.08
N THR A 319 6.04 -8.16 16.19
CA THR A 319 6.49 -7.63 17.49
C THR A 319 7.30 -8.62 18.34
N ASP A 320 7.27 -9.91 18.00
CA ASP A 320 7.96 -10.97 18.75
C ASP A 320 9.45 -11.14 18.38
N GLY A 321 9.93 -10.37 17.39
CA GLY A 321 11.33 -10.35 16.97
C GLY A 321 11.69 -11.34 15.86
N TYR A 322 10.75 -12.16 15.37
CA TYR A 322 11.05 -13.17 14.36
C TYR A 322 11.65 -12.55 13.08
N ARG A 323 12.94 -12.82 12.84
CA ARG A 323 13.74 -12.30 11.71
C ARG A 323 13.69 -10.77 11.52
N ASN A 324 13.41 -10.02 12.59
CA ASN A 324 13.31 -8.56 12.52
C ASN A 324 14.63 -7.89 12.13
N ASP A 325 15.77 -8.45 12.56
CA ASP A 325 17.10 -7.92 12.22
C ASP A 325 17.35 -8.01 10.71
N GLU A 326 17.02 -9.15 10.10
CA GLU A 326 17.17 -9.37 8.66
C GLU A 326 16.26 -8.44 7.84
N MET A 327 14.98 -8.31 8.22
CA MET A 327 14.07 -7.36 7.58
C MET A 327 14.56 -5.91 7.73
N ALA A 328 15.14 -5.54 8.89
CA ALA A 328 15.71 -4.20 9.10
C ALA A 328 16.94 -3.96 8.23
N GLU A 329 17.81 -4.97 8.05
CA GLU A 329 18.95 -4.89 7.13
C GLU A 329 18.48 -4.60 5.70
N TYR A 330 17.43 -5.29 5.23
CA TYR A 330 16.82 -5.00 3.93
C TYR A 330 16.28 -3.57 3.85
N LEU A 331 15.51 -3.10 4.85
CA LEU A 331 14.98 -1.73 4.85
C LEU A 331 16.10 -0.68 4.73
N VAL A 332 17.17 -0.82 5.53
CA VAL A 332 18.34 0.08 5.50
C VAL A 332 19.09 -0.03 4.17
N ASP A 333 19.14 -1.21 3.55
CA ASP A 333 19.76 -1.35 2.24
C ASP A 333 18.95 -0.67 1.13
N TYR A 334 17.62 -0.75 1.17
CA TYR A 334 16.73 -0.05 0.24
C TYR A 334 16.75 1.48 0.42
N GLU A 335 17.07 2.00 1.61
CA GLU A 335 17.25 3.45 1.81
C GLU A 335 18.35 4.04 0.91
N LYS A 336 19.34 3.22 0.51
CA LYS A 336 20.42 3.64 -0.40
C LYS A 336 19.92 3.97 -1.82
N ASP A 337 18.74 3.46 -2.20
CA ASP A 337 18.16 3.66 -3.52
C ASP A 337 17.48 5.03 -3.66
N SER A 338 17.12 5.67 -2.55
CA SER A 338 16.27 6.87 -2.54
C SER A 338 16.79 7.93 -1.57
N VAL A 339 17.09 9.12 -2.08
CA VAL A 339 17.53 10.23 -1.22
C VAL A 339 16.42 10.63 -0.25
N GLY A 340 16.77 10.76 1.02
CA GLY A 340 15.83 11.12 2.09
C GLY A 340 14.96 9.97 2.57
N ALA A 341 15.13 8.74 2.07
CA ALA A 341 14.45 7.58 2.64
C ALA A 341 14.81 7.37 4.12
N ASP A 342 13.81 6.98 4.88
CA ASP A 342 13.88 6.62 6.30
C ASP A 342 12.82 5.54 6.51
N PHE A 343 13.03 4.40 5.87
CA PHE A 343 12.08 3.28 5.90
C PHE A 343 12.09 2.61 7.28
N MET A 344 13.26 2.54 7.92
CA MET A 344 13.37 2.00 9.27
C MET A 344 12.68 2.90 10.31
N GLY A 345 12.83 4.22 10.21
CA GLY A 345 12.10 5.17 11.05
C GLY A 345 10.58 5.11 10.82
N GLN A 346 10.14 4.96 9.55
CA GLN A 346 8.73 4.73 9.24
C GLN A 346 8.20 3.43 9.86
N ALA A 347 8.94 2.34 9.78
CA ALA A 347 8.55 1.04 10.34
C ALA A 347 8.38 1.13 11.86
N THR A 348 9.32 1.81 12.52
CA THR A 348 9.27 2.11 13.95
C THR A 348 8.01 2.92 14.30
N SER A 349 7.74 4.00 13.55
CA SER A 349 6.55 4.83 13.78
C SER A 349 5.23 4.08 13.54
N ILE A 350 5.15 3.16 12.58
CA ILE A 350 3.97 2.28 12.40
C ILE A 350 3.81 1.37 13.61
N ARG A 351 4.89 0.73 14.08
CA ARG A 351 4.84 -0.17 15.25
C ARG A 351 4.39 0.57 16.50
N GLU A 352 4.95 1.76 16.76
CA GLU A 352 4.54 2.60 17.89
C GLU A 352 3.03 2.92 17.85
N ARG A 353 2.47 3.15 16.67
CA ARG A 353 1.03 3.38 16.51
C ARG A 353 0.19 2.14 16.76
N LEU A 354 0.65 0.96 16.34
CA LEU A 354 -0.03 -0.32 16.64
C LEU A 354 -0.05 -0.57 18.17
N LEU A 355 1.08 -0.38 18.84
CA LEU A 355 1.18 -0.52 20.30
C LEU A 355 0.34 0.53 21.05
N ALA A 356 0.34 1.78 20.57
CA ALA A 356 -0.49 2.83 21.16
C ALA A 356 -1.99 2.57 20.98
N MET A 357 -2.38 2.00 19.84
CA MET A 357 -3.75 1.54 19.57
C MET A 357 -4.15 0.43 20.54
N GLU A 358 -3.31 -0.60 20.70
CA GLU A 358 -3.52 -1.69 21.66
C GLU A 358 -3.71 -1.14 23.08
N ALA A 359 -2.78 -0.31 23.55
CA ALA A 359 -2.84 0.27 24.90
C ALA A 359 -4.13 1.09 25.12
N ARG A 360 -4.55 1.88 24.12
CA ARG A 360 -5.76 2.68 24.18
C ARG A 360 -7.02 1.81 24.29
N GLU A 361 -7.16 0.78 23.44
CA GLU A 361 -8.33 -0.10 23.45
C GLU A 361 -8.39 -0.95 24.74
N THR A 362 -7.24 -1.42 25.23
CA THR A 362 -7.14 -2.17 26.50
C THR A 362 -7.50 -1.30 27.70
N ALA A 363 -7.00 -0.05 27.76
CA ALA A 363 -7.35 0.88 28.83
C ALA A 363 -8.85 1.22 28.84
N GLN A 364 -9.46 1.40 27.66
CA GLN A 364 -10.90 1.64 27.54
C GLN A 364 -11.72 0.45 28.03
N ASP A 365 -11.24 -0.78 27.81
CA ASP A 365 -11.90 -1.99 28.29
C ASP A 365 -11.88 -2.13 29.81
N ILE A 366 -10.71 -1.88 30.40
CA ILE A 366 -10.53 -1.87 31.85
C ILE A 366 -11.48 -0.84 32.47
N LYS A 367 -11.56 0.35 31.89
CA LYS A 367 -12.49 1.40 32.33
C LYS A 367 -13.96 0.96 32.22
N ASN A 368 -14.37 0.43 31.07
CA ASN A 368 -15.74 -0.05 30.85
C ASN A 368 -16.12 -1.23 31.77
N THR A 369 -15.15 -2.01 32.22
CA THR A 369 -15.37 -3.17 33.11
C THR A 369 -15.38 -2.76 34.58
N LEU A 370 -14.51 -1.83 34.99
CA LEU A 370 -14.34 -1.42 36.39
C LEU A 370 -15.30 -0.31 36.83
N ASP A 371 -15.61 0.67 35.97
CA ASP A 371 -16.50 1.79 36.31
C ASP A 371 -17.90 1.30 36.77
N PRO A 372 -18.54 0.31 36.11
CA PRO A 372 -19.82 -0.23 36.58
C PRO A 372 -19.73 -0.99 37.91
N ILE A 373 -18.59 -1.62 38.21
CA ILE A 373 -18.34 -2.37 39.45
C ILE A 373 -18.10 -1.41 40.63
N LEU A 374 -17.52 -0.24 40.36
CA LEU A 374 -17.31 0.81 41.35
C LEU A 374 -18.59 1.64 41.59
N GLU A 375 -19.42 1.84 40.56
CA GLU A 375 -20.71 2.55 40.67
C GLU A 375 -21.82 1.68 41.27
N ASN A 376 -21.77 0.35 41.10
CA ASN A 376 -22.66 -0.62 41.74
C ASN A 376 -21.86 -1.80 42.31
N PRO A 377 -21.24 -1.66 43.48
CA PRO A 377 -20.56 -2.78 44.12
C PRO A 377 -21.57 -3.91 44.39
N PRO A 378 -21.22 -5.19 44.13
CA PRO A 378 -22.13 -6.29 44.42
C PRO A 378 -22.47 -6.27 45.92
N GLU A 379 -23.76 -6.19 46.24
CA GLU A 379 -24.25 -6.28 47.61
C GLU A 379 -23.66 -7.54 48.24
N LYS A 380 -22.85 -7.35 49.29
CA LYS A 380 -22.39 -8.43 50.16
C LYS A 380 -23.62 -9.21 50.60
N LEU A 381 -23.66 -10.50 50.25
CA LEU A 381 -24.48 -11.50 50.94
C LEU A 381 -24.07 -11.49 52.42
N ALA A 382 -24.77 -10.67 53.19
CA ALA A 382 -24.75 -10.65 54.63
C ALA A 382 -25.39 -11.96 55.11
N SER A 383 -24.58 -12.76 55.81
CA SER A 383 -24.95 -13.57 56.98
C SER A 383 -26.43 -13.92 57.11
N ASP A 384 -26.83 -15.11 56.62
CA ASP A 384 -28.04 -15.75 57.12
C ASP A 384 -27.64 -16.68 58.28
N GLY A 385 -27.83 -16.17 59.50
CA GLY A 385 -27.74 -16.97 60.70
C GLY A 385 -28.98 -17.84 60.83
N ARG A 386 -28.80 -19.17 60.78
CA ARG A 386 -29.74 -20.12 61.39
C ARG A 386 -29.00 -21.21 62.15
N GLU A 387 -29.03 -21.00 63.46
CA GLU A 387 -29.33 -21.94 64.54
C GLU A 387 -28.65 -23.32 64.56
N CYS A 388 -27.92 -23.48 65.66
CA CYS A 388 -27.31 -24.68 66.20
C CYS A 388 -28.37 -25.74 66.59
N GLY A 389 -28.11 -27.00 66.23
CA GLY A 389 -28.79 -28.20 66.74
C GLY A 389 -27.91 -29.44 66.54
N PRO A 390 -27.93 -30.43 67.45
CA PRO A 390 -26.69 -30.94 68.05
C PRO A 390 -26.05 -32.14 67.36
N ALA A 391 -24.76 -32.31 67.67
CA ALA A 391 -23.90 -33.41 67.28
C ALA A 391 -24.48 -34.79 67.63
N VAL A 392 -24.46 -35.70 66.65
CA VAL A 392 -24.37 -37.14 66.91
C VAL A 392 -23.28 -37.72 65.99
N SER A 393 -22.29 -38.28 66.67
CA SER A 393 -21.23 -39.16 66.19
C SER A 393 -21.73 -40.27 65.28
N GLU A 394 -21.06 -40.54 64.16
CA GLU A 394 -20.42 -41.84 63.93
C GLU A 394 -19.58 -41.87 62.65
N CYS A 395 -18.42 -42.50 62.82
CA CYS A 395 -17.42 -42.85 61.85
C CYS A 395 -17.83 -44.18 61.19
N VAL A 396 -18.01 -44.25 59.85
CA VAL A 396 -17.82 -45.51 59.10
C VAL A 396 -17.31 -45.23 57.68
N ILE A 397 -16.26 -45.97 57.36
CA ILE A 397 -15.54 -46.16 56.11
C ILE A 397 -16.44 -46.82 55.05
N LEU A 398 -16.45 -46.28 53.83
CA LEU A 398 -16.16 -46.99 52.56
C LEU A 398 -16.14 -46.01 51.39
#